data_AF-A0A7C1P5Z4-F1
#
_entry.id   AF-A0A7C1P5Z4-F1
#
_cell.length_a   1.000
_cell.length_b   1.000
_cell.length_c   1.000
_cell.angle_alpha   90.00
_cell.angle_beta   90.00
_cell.angle_gamma   90.00
#
_symmetry.space_group_name_H-M   'P 1'
#
loop_
_entity.id
_entity.type
_entity.pdbx_description
1 polymer ?
#
loop_
_entity_poly.entity_id
_entity_poly.type
_entity_poly.pdbx_seq_one_letter_code
_entity_poly.pdbx_strand_id
1 'polypeptide(L)'
;MVSPTISGTMVLRRDQVRMTARWPVVVVGLDVTMQTVMTRSQLADIRDAAGTSRARLLFDLSQFYIDFYEGLVDDGMVVHDSCACVYVVAPELFKTRSGVIRVVCGGIADGQTIQKPDGRGFGPSDWDGDLPSQKICTEIDAPAVLKLIHDVIVSVRED
;
A
#
# COMPACT_ATOMS: atom_id res chain seq x y z
N MET A 1 -36.31 8.87 4.40
CA MET A 1 -35.34 8.02 3.69
C MET A 1 -33.97 8.35 4.26
N VAL A 2 -33.46 7.51 5.15
CA VAL A 2 -32.18 7.74 5.84
C VAL A 2 -31.08 7.26 4.91
N SER A 3 -30.32 8.17 4.31
CA SER A 3 -29.09 7.79 3.60
C SER A 3 -28.08 7.37 4.67
N PRO A 4 -27.57 6.13 4.66
CA PRO A 4 -26.47 5.78 5.55
C PRO A 4 -25.21 6.39 4.93
N THR A 5 -24.95 7.65 5.25
CA THR A 5 -23.59 8.17 5.16
C THR A 5 -22.79 7.31 6.13
N ILE A 6 -22.04 6.35 5.60
CA ILE A 6 -20.87 5.80 6.30
C ILE A 6 -19.97 7.03 6.50
N SER A 7 -20.21 7.77 7.59
CA SER A 7 -19.48 8.98 7.93
C SER A 7 -18.00 8.61 7.94
N GLY A 8 -17.13 9.40 7.30
CA GLY A 8 -15.68 9.12 7.26
C GLY A 8 -15.10 8.79 8.63
N THR A 9 -15.65 9.40 9.69
CA THR A 9 -15.39 9.08 11.09
C THR A 9 -15.53 7.60 11.46
N MET A 10 -16.46 6.85 10.87
CA MET A 10 -16.64 5.41 11.13
C MET A 10 -15.54 4.57 10.49
N VAL A 11 -15.06 4.92 9.29
CA VAL A 11 -13.95 4.21 8.62
C VAL A 11 -12.67 4.41 9.41
N LEU A 12 -12.38 5.65 9.82
CA LEU A 12 -11.16 5.99 10.55
C LEU A 12 -11.12 5.38 11.95
N ARG A 13 -12.27 5.28 12.62
CA ARG A 13 -12.37 4.51 13.87
C ARG A 13 -12.09 3.02 13.66
N ARG A 14 -12.46 2.43 12.52
CA ARG A 14 -12.09 1.04 12.20
C ARG A 14 -10.59 0.90 11.93
N ASP A 15 -9.99 1.88 11.26
CA ASP A 15 -8.54 1.86 11.02
C ASP A 15 -7.75 2.03 12.33
N GLN A 16 -8.17 2.91 13.24
CA GLN A 16 -7.61 2.98 14.59
C GLN A 16 -7.70 1.63 15.33
N VAL A 17 -8.84 0.94 15.25
CA VAL A 17 -9.02 -0.39 15.87
C VAL A 17 -8.07 -1.42 15.25
N ARG A 18 -7.87 -1.39 13.93
CA ARG A 18 -6.94 -2.28 13.24
C ARG A 18 -5.48 -2.01 13.61
N MET A 19 -5.07 -0.74 13.64
CA MET A 19 -3.69 -0.34 13.96
C MET A 19 -3.29 -0.63 15.41
N THR A 20 -4.27 -0.84 16.29
CA THR A 20 -4.05 -1.22 17.70
C THR A 20 -4.50 -2.64 18.03
N ALA A 21 -4.84 -3.44 17.02
CA ALA A 21 -5.21 -4.84 17.20
C ALA A 21 -4.03 -5.66 17.73
N ARG A 22 -4.32 -6.71 18.49
CA ARG A 22 -3.30 -7.57 19.12
C ARG A 22 -2.60 -8.53 18.15
N TRP A 23 -3.16 -8.77 16.97
CA TRP A 23 -2.49 -9.57 15.95
C TRP A 23 -1.43 -8.74 15.21
N PRO A 24 -0.41 -9.38 14.62
CA PRO A 24 0.60 -8.66 13.85
C PRO A 24 0.00 -7.94 12.65
N VAL A 25 0.34 -6.66 12.50
CA VAL A 25 -0.02 -5.80 11.37
C VAL A 25 1.26 -5.23 10.77
N VAL A 26 1.31 -5.25 9.43
CA VAL A 26 2.33 -4.54 8.66
C VAL A 26 1.64 -3.54 7.75
N VAL A 27 2.04 -2.27 7.85
CA VAL A 27 1.51 -1.19 7.02
C VAL A 27 2.48 -0.94 5.86
N VAL A 28 2.04 -1.22 4.64
CA VAL A 28 2.73 -0.86 3.40
C VAL A 28 2.16 0.46 2.90
N GLY A 29 2.71 1.57 3.41
CA GLY A 29 2.16 2.91 3.24
C GLY A 29 2.56 3.63 1.94
N LEU A 30 2.06 4.85 1.77
CA LEU A 30 2.40 5.72 0.64
C LEU A 30 3.89 6.09 0.61
N ASP A 31 4.56 6.12 1.78
CA ASP A 31 6.00 6.38 1.89
C ASP A 31 6.85 5.47 1.00
N VAL A 32 6.40 4.22 0.82
CA VAL A 32 7.08 3.22 -0.02
C VAL A 32 6.35 2.99 -1.34
N THR A 33 5.02 2.87 -1.33
CA THR A 33 4.28 2.46 -2.54
C THR A 33 4.35 3.50 -3.66
N MET A 34 4.47 4.80 -3.35
CA MET A 34 4.64 5.83 -4.39
C MET A 34 5.92 5.66 -5.24
N GLN A 35 6.85 4.81 -4.84
CA GLN A 35 8.09 4.52 -5.57
C GLN A 35 7.91 3.44 -6.64
N THR A 36 6.81 2.69 -6.64
CA THR A 36 6.54 1.61 -7.62
C THR A 36 5.72 2.11 -8.78
N VAL A 37 6.33 2.96 -9.60
CA VAL A 37 5.75 3.44 -10.86
C VAL A 37 5.90 2.36 -11.93
N MET A 38 4.79 1.96 -12.53
CA MET A 38 4.73 1.07 -13.68
C MET A 38 4.26 1.84 -14.92
N THR A 39 5.10 1.89 -15.94
CA THR A 39 4.85 2.66 -17.16
C THR A 39 3.94 1.93 -18.14
N ARG A 40 3.39 2.65 -19.14
CA ARG A 40 2.67 2.00 -20.26
C ARG A 40 3.53 0.98 -20.98
N SER A 41 4.80 1.27 -21.19
CA SER A 41 5.73 0.36 -21.86
C SER A 41 5.95 -0.93 -21.05
N GLN A 42 6.08 -0.85 -19.73
CA GLN A 42 6.19 -2.04 -18.87
C GLN A 42 4.90 -2.86 -18.86
N LEU A 43 3.73 -2.22 -18.85
CA LEU A 43 2.45 -2.94 -18.97
C LEU A 43 2.27 -3.60 -20.33
N ALA A 44 2.73 -2.96 -21.41
CA ALA A 44 2.71 -3.54 -22.75
C ALA A 44 3.63 -4.79 -22.80
N ASP A 45 4.80 -4.73 -22.18
CA ASP A 45 5.71 -5.87 -22.03
C ASP A 45 5.04 -7.03 -21.28
N ILE A 46 4.38 -6.78 -20.15
CA ILE A 46 3.60 -7.80 -19.43
C ILE A 46 2.56 -8.45 -20.34
N ARG A 47 1.77 -7.64 -21.07
CA ARG A 47 0.75 -8.13 -22.00
C ARG A 47 1.35 -9.03 -23.07
N ASP A 48 2.42 -8.57 -23.71
CA ASP A 48 3.02 -9.25 -24.86
C ASP A 48 3.78 -10.51 -24.44
N ALA A 49 4.48 -10.48 -23.31
CA ALA A 49 5.19 -11.62 -22.75
C ALA A 49 4.26 -12.70 -22.20
N ALA A 50 3.15 -12.32 -21.54
CA ALA A 50 2.16 -13.28 -21.06
C ALA A 50 1.36 -13.87 -22.23
N GLY A 51 0.98 -13.07 -23.22
CA GLY A 51 0.19 -13.49 -24.38
C GLY A 51 -1.23 -13.96 -24.04
N THR A 52 -1.75 -13.61 -22.87
CA THR A 52 -3.05 -14.07 -22.34
C THR A 52 -4.15 -13.00 -22.48
N SER A 53 -5.40 -13.42 -22.60
CA SER A 53 -6.56 -12.51 -22.56
C SER A 53 -6.66 -11.76 -21.22
N ARG A 54 -6.26 -12.40 -20.11
CA ARG A 54 -6.18 -11.77 -18.78
C ARG A 54 -5.14 -10.65 -18.72
N ALA A 55 -3.95 -10.86 -19.27
CA ALA A 55 -2.91 -9.80 -19.31
C ALA A 55 -3.30 -8.66 -20.25
N ARG A 56 -4.00 -8.96 -21.34
CA ARG A 56 -4.61 -7.93 -22.21
C ARG A 56 -5.64 -7.09 -21.47
N LEU A 57 -6.55 -7.72 -20.73
CA LEU A 57 -7.53 -7.00 -19.92
C LEU A 57 -6.85 -6.10 -18.88
N LEU A 58 -5.81 -6.59 -18.21
CA LEU A 58 -5.03 -5.78 -17.27
C LEU A 58 -4.43 -4.55 -17.94
N PHE A 59 -3.80 -4.72 -19.12
CA PHE A 59 -3.26 -3.61 -19.90
C PHE A 59 -4.34 -2.59 -20.27
N ASP A 60 -5.47 -3.04 -20.81
CA ASP A 60 -6.55 -2.18 -21.29
C ASP A 60 -7.18 -1.38 -20.14
N LEU A 61 -7.45 -2.02 -18.99
CA LEU A 61 -7.97 -1.35 -17.80
C LEU A 61 -6.98 -0.34 -17.21
N SER A 62 -5.69 -0.66 -17.25
CA SER A 62 -4.63 0.20 -16.69
C SER A 62 -4.50 1.52 -17.44
N GLN A 63 -4.89 1.61 -18.72
CA GLN A 63 -4.76 2.86 -19.49
C GLN A 63 -5.54 4.01 -18.86
N PHE A 64 -6.77 3.75 -18.40
CA PHE A 64 -7.58 4.75 -17.71
C PHE A 64 -6.96 5.16 -16.36
N TYR A 65 -6.35 4.21 -15.64
CA TYR A 65 -5.71 4.50 -14.36
C TYR A 65 -4.42 5.30 -14.53
N ILE A 66 -3.67 5.10 -15.63
CA ILE A 66 -2.51 5.93 -15.98
C ILE A 66 -2.95 7.35 -16.31
N ASP A 67 -4.02 7.53 -17.08
CA ASP A 67 -4.58 8.87 -17.38
C ASP A 67 -4.99 9.59 -16.09
N PHE A 68 -5.51 8.87 -15.10
CA PHE A 68 -5.83 9.44 -13.78
C PHE A 68 -4.60 9.91 -12.99
N TYR A 69 -3.43 9.29 -13.19
CA TYR A 69 -2.17 9.68 -12.55
C TYR A 69 -1.44 10.81 -13.28
N GLU A 70 -1.98 11.29 -14.41
CA GLU A 70 -1.39 12.39 -15.17
C GLU A 70 -1.22 13.63 -14.26
N GLY A 71 0.00 14.16 -14.20
CA GLY A 71 0.38 15.28 -13.34
C GLY A 71 1.00 14.87 -11.98
N LEU A 72 0.87 13.61 -11.56
CA LEU A 72 1.64 13.05 -10.44
C LEU A 72 2.83 12.22 -10.93
N VAL A 73 2.62 11.44 -11.99
CA VAL A 73 3.61 10.55 -12.58
C VAL A 73 3.53 10.67 -14.11
N ASP A 74 4.67 10.68 -14.78
CA ASP A 74 4.74 10.73 -16.24
C ASP A 74 4.62 9.32 -16.84
N ASP A 75 3.72 9.15 -17.79
CA ASP A 75 3.43 7.91 -18.53
C ASP A 75 3.37 6.62 -17.70
N GLY A 76 2.80 6.68 -16.50
CA GLY A 76 2.72 5.53 -15.60
C GLY A 76 1.72 5.64 -14.48
N MET A 77 1.55 4.53 -13.76
CA MET A 77 0.67 4.40 -12.59
C MET A 77 1.45 3.84 -11.41
N VAL A 78 0.96 4.05 -10.19
CA VAL A 78 1.55 3.47 -8.99
C VAL A 78 0.83 2.17 -8.61
N VAL A 79 1.58 1.07 -8.43
CA VAL A 79 1.01 -0.26 -8.09
C VAL A 79 0.91 -0.51 -6.58
N HIS A 80 0.07 0.27 -5.90
CA HIS A 80 -0.08 0.24 -4.43
C HIS A 80 -0.39 -1.15 -3.85
N ASP A 81 -1.53 -1.73 -4.23
CA ASP A 81 -2.08 -2.92 -3.58
C ASP A 81 -1.17 -4.14 -3.75
N SER A 82 -0.52 -4.25 -4.91
CA SER A 82 0.40 -5.35 -5.21
C SER A 82 1.61 -5.36 -4.27
N CYS A 83 2.03 -4.20 -3.74
CA CYS A 83 3.13 -4.13 -2.78
C CYS A 83 2.82 -4.87 -1.48
N ALA A 84 1.57 -4.90 -1.03
CA ALA A 84 1.17 -5.66 0.15
C ALA A 84 1.29 -7.17 -0.08
N CYS A 85 0.87 -7.66 -1.26
CA CYS A 85 1.05 -9.06 -1.66
C CYS A 85 2.54 -9.42 -1.78
N VAL A 86 3.33 -8.54 -2.38
CA VAL A 86 4.78 -8.74 -2.51
C VAL A 86 5.46 -8.79 -1.15
N TYR A 87 5.08 -7.95 -0.18
CA TYR A 87 5.61 -8.02 1.18
C TYR A 87 5.38 -9.40 1.83
N VAL A 88 4.23 -10.03 1.58
CA VAL A 88 3.92 -11.35 2.16
C VAL A 88 4.85 -12.44 1.63
N VAL A 89 5.22 -12.39 0.34
CA VAL A 89 6.00 -13.45 -0.32
C VAL A 89 7.50 -13.16 -0.41
N ALA A 90 7.89 -11.89 -0.34
CA ALA A 90 9.27 -11.40 -0.46
C ALA A 90 9.52 -10.21 0.50
N PRO A 91 9.38 -10.40 1.83
CA PRO A 91 9.52 -9.32 2.81
C PRO A 91 10.93 -8.69 2.83
N GLU A 92 11.95 -9.40 2.35
CA GLU A 92 13.33 -8.92 2.23
C GLU A 92 13.50 -7.75 1.25
N LEU A 93 12.52 -7.53 0.35
CA LEU A 93 12.49 -6.36 -0.55
C LEU A 93 12.08 -5.07 0.17
N PHE A 94 11.80 -5.13 1.47
CA PHE A 94 11.37 -3.99 2.27
C PHE A 94 12.22 -3.84 3.53
N LYS A 95 12.40 -2.60 3.97
CA LYS A 95 12.81 -2.33 5.36
C LYS A 95 11.62 -1.90 6.18
N THR A 96 11.56 -2.38 7.41
CA THR A 96 10.46 -2.06 8.33
C THR A 96 10.94 -1.39 9.60
N ARG A 97 10.08 -0.55 10.17
CA ARG A 97 10.27 0.05 11.49
C ARG A 97 9.11 -0.33 12.40
N SER A 98 9.43 -0.76 13.62
CA SER A 98 8.46 -1.14 14.65
C SER A 98 8.09 0.05 15.54
N GLY A 99 6.84 0.08 16.01
CA GLY A 99 6.32 1.12 16.88
C GLY A 99 4.80 1.10 17.00
N VAL A 100 4.26 1.72 18.05
CA VAL A 100 2.81 1.89 18.19
C VAL A 100 2.30 2.83 17.10
N ILE A 101 1.19 2.48 16.46
CA ILE A 101 0.54 3.29 15.40
C ILE A 101 -0.80 3.82 15.91
N ARG A 102 -1.05 5.10 15.66
CA ARG A 102 -2.33 5.76 15.92
C ARG A 102 -2.87 6.36 14.62
N VAL A 103 -4.20 6.42 14.52
CA VAL A 103 -4.95 7.08 13.46
C VAL A 103 -5.68 8.27 14.07
N VAL A 104 -5.52 9.44 13.48
CA VAL A 104 -6.27 10.63 13.87
C VAL A 104 -7.72 10.48 13.41
N CYS A 105 -8.68 10.71 14.33
CA CYS A 105 -10.12 10.58 14.08
C CYS A 105 -10.83 11.90 14.42
N GLY A 106 -10.76 12.86 13.50
CA GLY A 106 -11.39 14.18 13.52
C GLY A 106 -10.40 15.32 13.26
N GLY A 107 -10.92 16.48 12.88
CA GLY A 107 -10.12 17.69 12.65
C GLY A 107 -9.40 17.71 11.29
N ILE A 108 -8.41 18.59 11.13
CA ILE A 108 -7.74 18.82 9.84
C ILE A 108 -6.81 17.67 9.40
N ALA A 109 -6.38 16.83 10.34
CA ALA A 109 -5.50 15.69 10.11
C ALA A 109 -6.26 14.35 10.13
N ASP A 110 -7.59 14.40 9.92
CA ASP A 110 -8.45 13.22 9.96
C ASP A 110 -7.94 12.13 9.00
N GLY A 111 -7.72 10.93 9.52
CA GLY A 111 -7.18 9.79 8.79
C GLY A 111 -5.67 9.68 8.72
N GLN A 112 -4.93 10.65 9.26
CA GLN A 112 -3.47 10.55 9.34
C GLN A 112 -3.04 9.36 10.21
N THR A 113 -2.20 8.49 9.67
CA THR A 113 -1.49 7.45 10.43
C THR A 113 -0.17 8.01 10.97
N ILE A 114 0.10 7.74 12.24
CA ILE A 114 1.28 8.28 12.93
C ILE A 114 1.87 7.19 13.82
N GLN A 115 3.12 6.84 13.56
CA GLN A 115 3.86 5.86 14.35
C GLN A 115 4.78 6.56 15.36
N LYS A 116 4.76 6.11 16.61
CA LYS A 116 5.84 6.35 17.58
C LYS A 116 6.81 5.16 17.50
N PRO A 117 8.03 5.34 16.94
CA PRO A 117 8.98 4.25 16.83
C PRO A 117 9.36 3.69 18.20
N ASP A 118 9.59 2.38 18.26
CA ASP A 118 10.08 1.71 19.46
C ASP A 118 11.42 2.32 19.92
N GLY A 119 11.63 2.38 21.24
CA GLY A 119 12.83 2.98 21.84
C GLY A 119 12.87 4.51 21.84
N ARG A 120 11.86 5.19 21.27
CA ARG A 120 11.79 6.67 21.25
C ARG A 120 10.87 7.19 22.37
N GLY A 121 11.47 7.86 23.36
CA GLY A 121 10.74 8.43 24.51
C GLY A 121 10.40 9.91 24.33
N PHE A 122 9.15 10.29 24.66
CA PHE A 122 8.66 11.67 24.60
C PHE A 122 7.59 11.93 25.66
N GLY A 123 7.97 12.05 26.94
CA GLY A 123 7.00 12.26 28.03
C GLY A 123 5.78 11.31 27.97
N PRO A 124 4.69 11.64 28.68
CA PRO A 124 3.39 11.01 28.47
C PRO A 124 2.76 11.44 27.14
N SER A 125 2.20 10.49 26.40
CA SER A 125 1.69 10.66 25.03
C SER A 125 0.55 9.69 24.72
N ASP A 126 -0.22 9.98 23.66
CA ASP A 126 -1.31 9.13 23.19
C ASP A 126 -0.87 7.75 22.66
N TRP A 127 0.43 7.50 22.57
CA TRP A 127 0.99 6.21 22.15
C TRP A 127 1.39 5.32 23.34
N ASP A 128 1.24 5.81 24.57
CA ASP A 128 1.59 5.06 25.77
C ASP A 128 0.43 4.16 26.24
N GLY A 129 0.75 3.20 27.13
CA GLY A 129 -0.17 2.19 27.63
C GLY A 129 0.09 0.81 27.06
N ASP A 130 -0.85 -0.11 27.27
CA ASP A 130 -0.77 -1.48 26.75
C ASP A 130 -1.25 -1.55 25.29
N LEU A 131 -0.48 -0.93 24.39
CA LEU A 131 -0.70 -0.95 22.95
C LEU A 131 0.42 -1.76 22.26
N PRO A 132 0.09 -2.64 21.30
CA PRO A 132 1.09 -3.43 20.60
C PRO A 132 1.88 -2.57 19.61
N SER A 133 3.19 -2.84 19.48
CA SER A 133 3.99 -2.30 18.39
C SER A 133 3.65 -3.02 17.09
N GLN A 134 3.45 -2.25 16.03
CA GLN A 134 3.19 -2.73 14.68
C GLN A 134 4.31 -2.28 13.74
N LYS A 135 4.43 -2.93 12.59
CA LYS A 135 5.46 -2.57 11.61
C LYS A 135 4.90 -1.64 10.54
N ILE A 136 5.70 -0.68 10.12
CA ILE A 136 5.49 0.05 8.86
C ILE A 136 6.67 -0.22 7.93
N CYS A 137 6.42 -0.29 6.62
CA CYS A 137 7.51 -0.28 5.63
C CYS A 137 8.04 1.16 5.48
N THR A 138 9.36 1.32 5.58
CA THR A 138 10.05 2.61 5.45
C THR A 138 10.90 2.71 4.20
N GLU A 139 11.31 1.57 3.62
CA GLU A 139 12.04 1.50 2.36
C GLU A 139 11.53 0.30 1.54
N ILE A 140 11.70 0.38 0.22
CA ILE A 140 11.30 -0.63 -0.76
C ILE A 140 12.36 -0.71 -1.87
N ASP A 141 12.69 -1.92 -2.30
CA ASP A 141 13.40 -2.15 -3.56
C ASP A 141 12.37 -2.15 -4.70
N ALA A 142 11.97 -0.95 -5.15
CA ALA A 142 10.92 -0.79 -6.15
C ALA A 142 11.22 -1.52 -7.47
N PRO A 143 12.44 -1.48 -8.04
CA PRO A 143 12.77 -2.27 -9.22
C PRO A 143 12.59 -3.78 -9.03
N ALA A 144 13.04 -4.35 -7.90
CA ALA A 144 12.86 -5.76 -7.62
C ALA A 144 11.38 -6.14 -7.42
N VAL A 145 10.60 -5.28 -6.76
CA VAL A 145 9.15 -5.46 -6.58
C VAL A 145 8.42 -5.45 -7.92
N LEU A 146 8.68 -4.47 -8.78
CA LEU A 146 8.06 -4.39 -10.12
C LEU A 146 8.43 -5.60 -10.98
N LYS A 147 9.70 -6.04 -10.91
CA LYS A 147 10.15 -7.26 -11.59
C LYS A 147 9.41 -8.51 -11.09
N LEU A 148 9.24 -8.65 -9.78
CA LEU A 148 8.52 -9.80 -9.22
C LEU A 148 7.06 -9.81 -9.68
N ILE A 149 6.38 -8.65 -9.68
CA ILE A 149 5.00 -8.52 -10.18
C ILE A 149 4.93 -8.93 -11.65
N HIS A 150 5.83 -8.40 -12.48
CA HIS A 150 5.95 -8.77 -13.89
C HIS A 150 6.08 -10.29 -14.07
N ASP A 151 7.09 -10.90 -13.45
CA ASP A 151 7.41 -12.32 -13.62
C ASP A 151 6.25 -13.23 -13.18
N VAL A 152 5.58 -12.86 -12.08
CA VAL A 152 4.41 -13.60 -11.60
C VAL A 152 3.27 -13.54 -12.61
N ILE A 153 2.90 -12.34 -13.09
CA ILE A 153 1.79 -12.18 -14.05
C ILE A 153 2.10 -12.94 -15.35
N VAL A 154 3.32 -12.82 -15.87
CA VAL A 154 3.75 -13.52 -17.09
C VAL A 154 3.74 -15.05 -16.92
N SER A 155 4.00 -15.56 -15.71
CA SER A 155 3.98 -17.00 -15.45
C SER A 155 2.59 -17.64 -15.43
N VAL A 156 1.52 -16.85 -15.26
CA VAL A 156 0.15 -17.36 -15.17
C VAL A 156 -0.34 -17.76 -16.55
N ARG A 157 -0.59 -19.06 -16.73
CA ARG A 157 -1.17 -19.62 -17.97
C ARG A 157 -2.69 -19.47 -17.97
N GLU A 158 -3.27 -19.35 -19.16
CA GLU A 158 -4.70 -19.53 -19.37
C GLU A 158 -5.02 -21.02 -19.49
N ASP A 159 -6.10 -21.40 -18.83
CA ASP A 159 -6.70 -22.73 -18.81
C ASP A 159 -7.59 -23.00 -20.03
#